data_AF-A0AAW1Q0Z5-F1
#
_entry.id   AF-A0AAW1Q0Z5-F1
#
_cell.length_a   1.000
_cell.length_b   1.000
_cell.length_c   1.000
_cell.angle_alpha   90.00
_cell.angle_beta   90.00
_cell.angle_gamma   90.00
#
_symmetry.space_group_name_H-M   'P 1'
#
loop_
_entity.id
_entity.type
_entity.pdbx_description
1 polymer ?
#
loop_
_entity_poly.entity_id
_entity_poly.type
_entity_poly.pdbx_seq_one_letter_code
_entity_poly.pdbx_strand_id
1 'polypeptide(L)'
;MGELFDSCVDWEETSIREGHSEGLRDGEIAGQLEGRDLGIQKGLELGTEVGYYSGCAQIWRLWQQRNPSALSDRADKALTALEAAIRSFPADPQEAGLQDSLDQMRSKFKTTLAGKISSISASMQLHCLLVLGHDLLVIIMTSKVNHLENAC
;
A
#
# COMPACT_ATOMS: atom_id res chain seq x y z
N MET A 1 -0.39 21.31 -61.45
CA MET A 1 -1.61 20.64 -60.95
C MET A 1 -1.33 19.28 -60.30
N GLY A 2 -0.23 18.57 -60.62
CA GLY A 2 0.10 17.27 -59.99
C GLY A 2 0.58 17.35 -58.54
N GLU A 3 1.40 18.33 -58.18
CA GLU A 3 1.98 18.46 -56.82
C GLU A 3 0.97 18.80 -55.71
N LEU A 4 -0.23 19.29 -56.06
CA LEU A 4 -1.29 19.62 -55.08
C LEU A 4 -1.98 18.37 -54.51
N PHE A 5 -2.00 17.28 -55.28
CA PHE A 5 -2.68 16.05 -54.89
C PHE A 5 -1.74 15.02 -54.27
N ASP A 6 -0.42 15.10 -54.50
CA ASP A 6 0.56 14.19 -53.89
C ASP A 6 0.59 14.32 -52.36
N SER A 7 0.52 15.53 -51.79
CA SER A 7 0.42 15.72 -50.34
C SER A 7 -0.91 15.20 -49.75
N CYS A 8 -1.93 15.05 -50.58
CA CYS A 8 -3.25 14.52 -50.21
C CYS A 8 -3.33 12.99 -50.38
N VAL A 9 -2.25 12.34 -50.82
CA VAL A 9 -2.14 10.87 -50.81
C VAL A 9 -1.42 10.38 -49.56
N ASP A 10 -0.45 11.14 -49.04
CA ASP A 10 0.39 10.74 -47.89
C ASP A 10 -0.10 11.25 -46.53
N TRP A 11 -1.19 12.03 -46.48
CA TRP A 11 -1.68 12.65 -45.24
C TRP A 11 -2.17 11.63 -44.21
N GLU A 12 -2.78 10.52 -44.64
CA GLU A 12 -3.31 9.48 -43.73
C GLU A 12 -2.16 8.80 -43.01
N GLU A 13 -1.17 8.33 -43.76
CA GLU A 13 0.02 7.67 -43.26
C GLU A 13 0.88 8.62 -42.39
N THR A 14 0.95 9.91 -42.74
CA THR A 14 1.61 10.93 -41.92
C THR A 14 0.87 11.17 -40.61
N SER A 15 -0.47 11.31 -40.67
CA SER A 15 -1.31 11.50 -39.47
C SER A 15 -1.24 10.31 -38.52
N ILE A 16 -1.22 9.08 -39.05
CA ILE A 16 -1.07 7.86 -38.25
C ILE A 16 0.29 7.85 -37.54
N ARG A 17 1.37 8.18 -38.26
CA ARG A 17 2.71 8.20 -37.70
C ARG A 17 2.88 9.27 -36.63
N GLU A 18 2.35 10.47 -36.89
CA GLU A 18 2.34 11.58 -35.94
C GLU A 18 1.53 11.22 -34.70
N GLY A 19 0.30 10.75 -34.86
CA GLY A 19 -0.55 10.34 -33.73
C GLY A 19 0.04 9.18 -32.92
N HIS A 20 0.70 8.22 -33.56
CA HIS A 20 1.40 7.15 -32.85
C HIS A 20 2.63 7.69 -32.09
N SER A 21 3.43 8.56 -32.70
CA SER A 21 4.59 9.16 -32.05
C SER A 21 4.19 10.06 -30.87
N GLU A 22 3.10 10.81 -31.01
CA GLU A 22 2.55 11.63 -29.94
C GLU A 22 1.99 10.76 -28.83
N GLY A 23 1.17 9.75 -29.16
CA GLY A 23 0.59 8.83 -28.18
C GLY A 23 1.66 8.03 -27.41
N LEU A 24 2.75 7.63 -28.06
CA LEU A 24 3.88 6.97 -27.39
C LEU A 24 4.57 7.92 -26.40
N ARG A 25 4.89 9.14 -26.83
CA ARG A 25 5.54 10.13 -25.97
C ARG A 25 4.67 10.48 -24.77
N ASP A 26 3.40 10.76 -25.02
CA ASP A 26 2.46 11.17 -23.97
C ASP A 26 2.17 9.98 -23.03
N GLY A 27 2.07 8.77 -23.57
CA GLY A 27 1.93 7.54 -22.80
C GLY A 27 3.13 7.23 -21.91
N GLU A 28 4.36 7.48 -22.36
CA GLU A 28 5.56 7.31 -21.55
C GLU A 28 5.57 8.28 -20.37
N ILE A 29 5.28 9.57 -20.63
CA ILE A 29 5.22 10.59 -19.58
C ILE A 29 4.11 10.26 -18.57
N ALA A 30 2.91 9.94 -19.06
CA ALA A 30 1.78 9.59 -18.21
C ALA A 30 2.06 8.34 -17.36
N GLY A 31 2.62 7.29 -17.96
CA GLY A 31 2.95 6.06 -17.27
C GLY A 31 4.01 6.24 -16.18
N GLN A 32 5.01 7.11 -16.39
CA GLN A 32 6.01 7.43 -15.37
C GLN A 32 5.40 8.19 -14.18
N LEU A 33 4.52 9.16 -14.46
CA LEU A 33 3.86 9.93 -13.40
C LEU A 33 2.90 9.05 -12.60
N GLU A 34 2.03 8.31 -13.27
CA GLU A 34 1.06 7.42 -12.62
C GLU A 34 1.76 6.32 -11.80
N GLY A 35 2.81 5.70 -12.37
CA GLY A 35 3.59 4.69 -11.67
C GLY A 35 4.28 5.22 -10.42
N ARG A 36 4.80 6.46 -10.47
CA ARG A 36 5.40 7.12 -9.31
C ARG A 36 4.37 7.38 -8.22
N ASP A 37 3.23 7.97 -8.58
CA ASP A 37 2.20 8.35 -7.61
C ASP A 37 1.58 7.11 -6.96
N LEU A 38 1.29 6.08 -7.75
CA LEU A 38 0.79 4.80 -7.25
C LEU A 38 1.82 4.14 -6.32
N GLY A 39 3.11 4.17 -6.69
CA GLY A 39 4.19 3.64 -5.87
C GLY A 39 4.28 4.33 -4.51
N ILE A 40 4.18 5.66 -4.46
CA ILE A 40 4.17 6.43 -3.21
C ILE A 40 2.94 6.07 -2.36
N GLN A 41 1.76 6.05 -2.98
CA GLN A 41 0.51 5.74 -2.27
C GLN A 41 0.57 4.34 -1.66
N LYS A 42 0.96 3.33 -2.44
CA LYS A 42 1.04 1.94 -1.99
C LYS A 42 2.17 1.71 -1.00
N GLY A 43 3.32 2.34 -1.20
CA GLY A 43 4.41 2.29 -0.25
C GLY A 43 4.02 2.86 1.13
N LEU A 44 3.31 3.99 1.15
CA LEU A 44 2.83 4.59 2.39
C LEU A 44 1.78 3.71 3.08
N GLU A 45 0.83 3.16 2.32
CA GLU A 45 -0.20 2.27 2.83
C GLU A 45 0.41 1.05 3.54
N LEU A 46 1.31 0.33 2.86
CA LEU A 46 1.98 -0.84 3.42
C LEU A 46 2.92 -0.49 4.57
N GLY A 47 3.71 0.58 4.43
CA GLY A 47 4.65 1.04 5.45
C GLY A 47 3.94 1.45 6.74
N THR A 48 2.77 2.10 6.63
CA THR A 48 1.96 2.49 7.79
C THR A 48 1.42 1.26 8.50
N GLU A 49 0.93 0.26 7.76
CA GLU A 49 0.44 -0.99 8.35
C GLU A 49 1.54 -1.75 9.11
N VAL A 50 2.70 -1.96 8.48
CA VAL A 50 3.83 -2.66 9.11
C VAL A 50 4.38 -1.87 10.31
N GLY A 51 4.48 -0.53 10.17
CA GLY A 51 4.89 0.35 11.24
C GLY A 51 3.96 0.30 12.46
N TYR A 52 2.65 0.22 12.23
CA TYR A 52 1.66 0.06 13.28
C TYR A 52 1.85 -1.25 14.05
N TYR A 53 2.02 -2.38 13.35
CA TYR A 53 2.27 -3.67 14.00
C TYR A 53 3.56 -3.67 14.83
N SER A 54 4.63 -3.08 14.29
CA SER A 54 5.90 -2.92 15.00
C SER A 54 5.76 -2.08 16.28
N GLY A 55 5.04 -0.95 16.20
CA GLY A 55 4.78 -0.09 17.36
C GLY A 55 3.98 -0.81 18.44
N CYS A 56 2.90 -1.51 18.07
CA CYS A 56 2.11 -2.30 19.01
C CYS A 56 2.95 -3.39 19.70
N ALA A 57 3.75 -4.14 18.93
CA ALA A 57 4.59 -5.19 19.47
C ALA A 57 5.57 -4.64 20.53
N GLN A 58 6.24 -3.52 20.22
CA GLN A 58 7.16 -2.87 21.16
C GLN A 58 6.47 -2.41 22.45
N ILE A 59 5.30 -1.77 22.34
CA ILE A 59 4.52 -1.32 23.51
C ILE A 59 4.13 -2.52 24.39
N TRP A 60 3.64 -3.60 23.79
CA TRP A 60 3.25 -4.80 24.53
C TRP A 60 4.43 -5.48 25.22
N ARG A 61 5.62 -5.49 24.60
CA ARG A 61 6.86 -5.99 25.24
C ARG A 61 7.28 -5.15 26.43
N LEU A 62 7.31 -3.82 26.28
CA LEU A 62 7.61 -2.90 27.39
C LEU A 62 6.63 -3.08 28.54
N TRP A 63 5.36 -3.30 28.22
CA TRP A 63 4.33 -3.49 29.21
C TRP A 63 4.42 -4.85 29.91
N GLN A 64 4.79 -5.92 29.19
CA GLN A 64 5.09 -7.25 29.75
C GLN A 64 6.29 -7.20 30.71
N GLN A 65 7.33 -6.42 30.39
CA GLN A 65 8.49 -6.25 31.28
C GLN A 65 8.09 -5.62 32.62
N ARG A 66 7.17 -4.65 32.60
CA ARG A 66 6.66 -4.00 33.82
C ARG A 66 5.65 -4.85 34.57
N ASN A 67 4.90 -5.71 33.87
CA ASN A 67 3.85 -6.56 34.41
C ASN A 67 3.96 -7.96 33.79
N PRO A 68 4.68 -8.91 34.43
CA PRO A 68 4.92 -10.23 33.85
C PRO A 68 3.65 -11.04 33.52
N SER A 69 2.53 -10.75 34.18
CA SER A 69 1.22 -11.38 33.94
C SER A 69 0.31 -10.59 33.00
N ALA A 70 0.82 -9.58 32.30
CA ALA A 70 0.03 -8.70 31.41
C ALA A 70 -0.43 -9.39 30.12
N LEU A 71 0.34 -10.40 29.68
CA LEU A 71 0.08 -11.21 28.50
C LEU A 71 -0.13 -12.65 28.94
N SER A 72 -1.12 -13.34 28.37
CA SER A 72 -1.20 -14.80 28.50
C SER A 72 -0.11 -15.49 27.66
N ASP A 73 0.25 -16.72 28.01
CA ASP A 73 1.22 -17.52 27.23
C ASP A 73 0.85 -17.63 25.74
N ARG A 74 -0.45 -17.66 25.45
CA ARG A 74 -0.97 -17.66 24.07
C ARG A 74 -0.68 -16.33 23.37
N ALA A 75 -0.92 -15.21 24.05
CA ALA A 75 -0.67 -13.87 23.51
C ALA A 75 0.84 -13.64 23.32
N ASP A 76 1.67 -14.08 24.26
CA ASP A 76 3.12 -13.95 24.21
C ASP A 76 3.75 -14.75 23.04
N LYS A 77 3.30 -16.00 22.83
CA LYS A 77 3.71 -16.80 21.67
C LYS A 77 3.28 -16.17 20.34
N ALA A 78 2.06 -15.63 20.29
CA ALA A 78 1.56 -14.96 19.10
C ALA A 78 2.33 -13.66 18.80
N LEU A 79 2.66 -12.88 19.85
CA LEU A 79 3.49 -11.69 19.75
C LEU A 79 4.89 -12.01 19.25
N THR A 80 5.52 -13.06 19.76
CA THR A 80 6.83 -13.53 19.28
C THR A 80 6.80 -13.91 17.80
N ALA A 81 5.73 -14.59 17.37
CA ALA A 81 5.55 -14.93 15.95
C ALA A 81 5.28 -13.70 15.08
N LEU A 82 4.58 -12.70 15.59
CA LEU A 82 4.37 -11.41 14.91
C LEU A 82 5.70 -10.66 14.74
N GLU A 83 6.52 -10.57 15.78
CA GLU A 83 7.84 -9.94 15.72
C GLU A 83 8.76 -10.62 14.70
N ALA A 84 8.71 -11.95 14.63
CA ALA A 84 9.45 -12.70 13.62
C ALA A 84 8.98 -12.36 12.20
N ALA A 85 7.67 -12.31 11.97
CA ALA A 85 7.09 -11.95 10.67
C ALA A 85 7.42 -10.50 10.25
N ILE A 86 7.44 -9.56 11.21
CA ILE A 86 7.86 -8.17 10.96
C ILE A 86 9.34 -8.11 10.55
N ARG A 87 10.21 -8.87 11.22
CA ARG A 87 11.65 -8.90 10.92
C ARG A 87 11.97 -9.54 9.57
N SER A 88 11.16 -10.49 9.13
CA SER A 88 11.31 -11.15 7.83
C SER A 88 10.59 -10.42 6.70
N PHE A 89 9.98 -9.26 6.96
CA PHE A 89 9.28 -8.51 5.93
C PHE A 89 10.28 -8.01 4.88
N PRO A 90 10.02 -8.25 3.58
CA PRO A 90 10.95 -7.88 2.52
C PRO A 90 11.12 -6.36 2.44
N ALA A 91 12.36 -5.93 2.18
CA ALA A 91 12.68 -4.52 2.00
C ALA A 91 12.42 -4.05 0.56
N ASP A 92 12.45 -4.97 -0.40
CA ASP A 92 12.17 -4.69 -1.80
C ASP A 92 10.68 -4.92 -2.12
N PRO A 93 9.92 -3.88 -2.53
CA PRO A 93 8.52 -4.01 -2.92
C PRO A 93 8.27 -4.91 -4.13
N GLN A 94 9.30 -5.24 -4.91
CA GLN A 94 9.20 -6.11 -6.08
C GLN A 94 9.34 -7.60 -5.76
N GLU A 95 9.64 -7.95 -4.50
CA GLU A 95 9.73 -9.34 -4.08
C GLU A 95 8.37 -10.05 -4.17
N ALA A 96 8.38 -11.24 -4.79
CA ALA A 96 7.21 -12.10 -4.85
C ALA A 96 6.80 -12.53 -3.43
N GLY A 97 5.51 -12.43 -3.12
CA GLY A 97 4.98 -12.83 -1.80
C GLY A 97 4.95 -11.71 -0.75
N LEU A 98 5.12 -10.44 -1.15
CA LEU A 98 4.90 -9.28 -0.27
C LEU A 98 3.52 -9.32 0.40
N GLN A 99 2.48 -9.60 -0.39
CA GLN A 99 1.10 -9.70 0.09
C GLN A 99 0.91 -10.88 1.05
N ASP A 100 1.49 -12.04 0.76
CA ASP A 100 1.43 -13.21 1.64
C ASP A 100 2.10 -12.92 3.00
N SER A 101 3.19 -12.14 2.99
CA SER A 101 3.90 -11.71 4.19
C SER A 101 3.04 -10.75 5.04
N LEU A 102 2.32 -9.83 4.41
CA LEU A 102 1.35 -8.95 5.09
C LEU A 102 0.19 -9.74 5.69
N ASP A 103 -0.39 -10.67 4.93
CA ASP A 103 -1.49 -11.51 5.41
C ASP A 103 -1.06 -12.41 6.57
N GLN A 104 0.18 -12.90 6.54
CA GLN A 104 0.78 -13.58 7.69
C GLN A 104 0.84 -12.65 8.91
N MET A 105 1.34 -11.42 8.77
CA MET A 105 1.39 -10.45 9.87
C MET A 105 0.00 -10.12 10.41
N ARG A 106 -0.97 -9.83 9.53
CA ARG A 106 -2.38 -9.58 9.88
C ARG A 106 -2.96 -10.73 10.70
N SER A 107 -2.70 -11.98 10.28
CA SER A 107 -3.15 -13.19 10.99
C SER A 107 -2.52 -13.33 12.38
N LYS A 108 -1.20 -13.11 12.50
CA LYS A 108 -0.50 -13.15 13.79
C LYS A 108 -0.94 -12.02 14.73
N PHE A 109 -1.17 -10.83 14.19
CA PHE A 109 -1.68 -9.69 14.94
C PHE A 109 -3.07 -9.98 15.51
N LYS A 110 -4.01 -10.46 14.68
CA LYS A 110 -5.35 -10.90 15.13
C LYS A 110 -5.26 -11.96 16.22
N THR A 111 -4.35 -12.93 16.08
CA THR A 111 -4.14 -13.98 17.09
C THR A 111 -3.61 -13.41 18.41
N THR A 112 -2.73 -12.42 18.34
CA THR A 112 -2.18 -11.72 19.52
C THR A 112 -3.29 -10.98 20.26
N LEU A 113 -4.15 -10.26 19.53
CA LEU A 113 -5.32 -9.57 20.08
C LEU A 113 -6.38 -10.51 20.66
N ALA A 114 -6.57 -11.70 20.09
CA ALA A 114 -7.46 -12.72 20.63
C ALA A 114 -6.93 -13.33 21.94
N GLY A 115 -5.64 -13.17 22.22
CA GLY A 115 -5.05 -13.48 23.51
C GLY A 115 -5.48 -12.49 24.59
N LYS A 116 -5.43 -12.91 25.85
CA LYS A 116 -5.70 -12.00 26.97
C LYS A 116 -4.52 -11.04 27.12
N ILE A 117 -4.76 -9.78 26.77
CA ILE A 117 -3.86 -8.66 26.97
C ILE A 117 -4.63 -7.65 27.80
N SER A 118 -4.30 -7.47 29.09
CA SER A 118 -5.08 -6.59 30.00
C SER A 118 -5.10 -5.08 29.62
N SER A 119 -4.43 -4.67 28.53
CA SER A 119 -4.31 -3.28 28.03
C SER A 119 -4.97 -3.09 26.66
N ILE A 120 -5.73 -4.05 26.13
CA ILE A 120 -6.50 -3.78 24.90
C ILE A 120 -7.60 -2.78 25.26
N SER A 121 -7.29 -1.50 25.07
CA SER A 121 -8.29 -0.44 24.94
C SER A 121 -9.19 -0.78 23.76
N ALA A 122 -10.50 -0.66 23.92
CA ALA A 122 -11.46 -0.77 22.81
C ALA A 122 -11.11 0.15 21.63
N SER A 123 -10.36 1.24 21.85
CA SER A 123 -9.88 2.13 20.77
C SER A 123 -8.86 1.46 19.84
N MET A 124 -8.07 0.50 20.35
CA MET A 124 -7.04 -0.20 19.56
C MET A 124 -7.65 -1.28 18.67
N GLN A 125 -8.80 -1.84 19.08
CA GLN A 125 -9.62 -2.72 18.25
C GLN A 125 -10.33 -1.94 17.12
N LEU A 126 -10.81 -0.71 17.41
CA LEU A 126 -11.49 0.13 16.42
C LEU A 126 -10.55 0.61 15.31
N HIS A 127 -9.30 0.96 15.65
CA HIS A 127 -8.30 1.34 14.66
C HIS A 127 -7.90 0.16 13.75
N CYS A 128 -7.87 -1.06 14.28
CA CYS A 128 -7.61 -2.26 13.47
C CYS A 128 -8.72 -2.54 12.44
N LEU A 129 -9.98 -2.21 12.74
CA LEU A 129 -11.09 -2.28 11.78
C LEU A 129 -11.03 -1.15 10.74
N LEU A 130 -10.56 0.03 11.13
CA LEU A 130 -10.35 1.16 10.21
C LEU A 130 -9.16 0.91 9.26
N VAL A 131 -8.02 0.41 9.75
CA VAL A 131 -6.81 0.13 8.95
C VAL A 131 -7.05 -1.04 7.98
N LEU A 132 -7.74 -2.09 8.41
CA LEU A 132 -8.10 -3.23 7.55
C LEU A 132 -9.33 -2.98 6.65
N GLY A 133 -10.06 -1.89 6.89
CA GLY A 133 -11.22 -1.47 6.09
C GLY A 133 -10.95 -0.26 5.18
N HIS A 134 -9.75 0.34 5.26
CA HIS A 134 -9.40 1.56 4.53
C HIS A 134 -8.96 1.33 3.08
N ASP A 135 -8.90 0.07 2.62
CA ASP A 135 -8.63 -0.28 1.23
C ASP A 135 -9.57 0.50 0.27
N LEU A 136 -10.81 0.82 0.67
CA LEU A 136 -11.70 1.67 -0.14
C LEU A 136 -11.56 3.18 0.12
N LEU A 137 -11.27 3.61 1.36
CA LEU A 137 -11.39 5.02 1.73
C LEU A 137 -10.13 5.84 1.40
N VAL A 138 -8.93 5.22 1.41
CA VAL A 138 -7.73 5.88 0.85
C VAL A 138 -7.89 6.03 -0.67
N ILE A 139 -8.38 5.01 -1.38
CA ILE A 139 -8.62 5.07 -2.83
C ILE A 139 -9.63 6.16 -3.19
N ILE A 140 -10.71 6.31 -2.43
CA ILE A 140 -11.71 7.37 -2.66
C ILE A 140 -11.15 8.75 -2.33
N MET A 141 -10.35 8.90 -1.27
CA MET A 141 -9.77 10.20 -0.92
C MET A 141 -8.64 10.64 -1.85
N THR A 142 -7.78 9.73 -2.33
CA THR A 142 -6.73 10.08 -3.31
C THR A 142 -7.28 10.27 -4.72
N SER A 143 -8.29 9.51 -5.14
CA SER A 143 -8.99 9.74 -6.43
C SER A 143 -9.68 11.11 -6.49
N LYS A 144 -10.23 11.60 -5.36
CA LYS A 144 -10.91 12.89 -5.30
C LYS A 144 -9.96 14.09 -5.26
N VAL A 145 -8.72 13.90 -4.79
CA VAL A 145 -7.65 14.91 -4.86
C VAL A 145 -7.13 15.05 -6.29
N ASN A 146 -6.87 13.93 -6.99
CA ASN A 146 -6.39 13.97 -8.38
C ASN A 146 -7.42 14.55 -9.37
N HIS A 147 -8.73 14.37 -9.12
CA HIS A 147 -9.77 15.00 -9.95
C HIS A 147 -9.90 16.52 -9.74
N LEU A 148 -9.40 17.07 -8.63
CA LEU A 148 -9.44 18.51 -8.36
C LEU A 148 -8.21 19.24 -8.90
N GLU A 149 -7.06 18.57 -9.04
CA GLU A 149 -5.85 19.16 -9.64
C GLU A 149 -5.88 19.17 -11.19
N ASN A 150 -6.64 18.28 -11.84
CA ASN A 150 -6.81 18.25 -13.30
C ASN A 150 -8.02 19.07 -13.82
N ALA A 151 -8.67 19.86 -12.96
CA ALA A 151 -9.82 20.68 -13.30
C ALA A 151 -9.53 22.20 -13.32
N CYS A 152 -8.25 22.60 -13.26
CA CYS A 152 -7.80 23.98 -13.40
C CYS A 152 -6.95 24.18 -14.66
#